data_AF-A0A425B027-F1
#
_entry.id   AF-A0A425B027-F1
#
_cell.length_a   1.000
_cell.length_b   1.000
_cell.length_c   1.000
_cell.angle_alpha   90.00
_cell.angle_beta   90.00
_cell.angle_gamma   90.00
#
_symmetry.space_group_name_H-M   'P 1'
#
loop_
_entity.id
_entity.type
_entity.pdbx_description
1 polymer ?
#
loop_
_entity_poly.entity_id
_entity_poly.type
_entity_poly.pdbx_seq_one_letter_code
_entity_poly.pdbx_strand_id
1 'polypeptide(L)'
;MQHLTERMTQIAKLLNSSANNPDIDIPDFLTEIKDYSEFSVTDENGTYLHWDKFRQIHTEDTRMKWRAVKESRKKIQKPIDFPFEHQFWFCIPDSLQARLHLIDKSCGSSIGTSSLGGFGRSEQNRFLLKSLIMEEAITSAQLEGAATTRKVAKDMLKSQRKPKTKDEIMIVNNYHLMKKAVELKNTPLSVEMILDLHRIATSNAIENKADPGQFRRDDEIFIADNDGNSLYQPPPHGQVHTLMEAVCTFANNTYDGVENPFIHPVVQAIILHFLIGYIHPFGDGNGRIARALFYWFMLKNSYWLFEYISISRLLKNAPAQYAKSYLYAETDDSDLTYFIYYQCDIIKRAVADLEHYISDKQKHQQEFKAAIAQYTEKIGKLNQRQIGILQKAVEESGKIFTALEIANQYGISLNTARSDLSKLGEYRFLVPFKSGNALEYVAPQDLLERLEKKNSLLA
;
A
#
# COMPACT_ATOMS: atom_id res chain seq x y z
N MET A 1 0.69 8.92 13.07
CA MET A 1 1.24 7.96 14.05
C MET A 1 0.44 7.82 15.33
N GLN A 2 -0.10 8.89 15.94
CA GLN A 2 -0.84 8.80 17.22
C GLN A 2 -1.87 7.66 17.26
N HIS A 3 -2.69 7.47 16.22
CA HIS A 3 -3.66 6.35 16.13
C HIS A 3 -3.06 4.94 15.89
N LEU A 4 -1.86 4.84 15.32
CA LEU A 4 -1.15 3.57 15.12
C LEU A 4 -0.42 3.20 16.43
N THR A 5 0.27 4.17 17.01
CA THR A 5 0.85 4.20 18.36
C THR A 5 -0.20 3.81 19.43
N GLU A 6 -1.42 4.35 19.34
CA GLU A 6 -2.57 4.03 20.22
C GLU A 6 -3.01 2.56 20.16
N ARG A 7 -2.81 1.89 19.02
CA ARG A 7 -3.14 0.47 18.82
C ARG A 7 -1.95 -0.45 19.05
N MET A 8 -0.72 0.03 18.79
CA MET A 8 0.52 -0.62 19.25
C MET A 8 0.46 -0.78 20.77
N THR A 9 -0.05 0.23 21.48
CA THR A 9 -0.34 0.20 22.92
C THR A 9 -1.14 -1.01 23.36
N GLN A 10 -2.33 -1.20 22.78
CA GLN A 10 -3.28 -2.17 23.30
C GLN A 10 -2.76 -3.59 23.08
N ILE A 11 -2.00 -3.78 22.00
CA ILE A 11 -1.30 -5.02 21.71
C ILE A 11 -0.06 -5.17 22.59
N ALA A 12 0.77 -4.15 22.73
CA ALA A 12 1.98 -4.20 23.56
C ALA A 12 1.63 -4.45 25.03
N LYS A 13 0.52 -3.93 25.55
CA LYS A 13 0.00 -4.31 26.87
C LYS A 13 -0.47 -5.76 26.93
N LEU A 14 -1.16 -6.25 25.90
CA LEU A 14 -1.54 -7.67 25.82
C LEU A 14 -0.32 -8.59 25.71
N LEU A 15 0.76 -8.15 25.06
CA LEU A 15 2.01 -8.91 24.90
C LEU A 15 2.93 -8.79 26.14
N ASN A 16 3.09 -7.61 26.73
CA ASN A 16 3.85 -7.38 27.95
C ASN A 16 3.16 -7.95 29.19
N SER A 17 1.82 -7.96 29.26
CA SER A 17 1.10 -8.73 30.30
C SER A 17 1.26 -10.24 30.15
N SER A 18 1.77 -10.69 29.00
CA SER A 18 2.13 -12.08 28.72
C SER A 18 3.63 -12.38 28.89
N ALA A 19 4.36 -11.48 29.55
CA ALA A 19 5.80 -11.45 29.80
C ALA A 19 6.59 -12.76 29.62
N ASN A 20 7.69 -12.59 28.87
CA ASN A 20 8.88 -13.42 28.69
C ASN A 20 8.85 -14.41 27.51
N ASN A 21 9.65 -14.08 26.49
CA ASN A 21 10.36 -15.08 25.69
C ASN A 21 11.02 -16.06 26.68
N PRO A 22 10.70 -17.37 26.66
CA PRO A 22 11.11 -18.31 27.70
C PRO A 22 12.61 -18.66 27.69
N ASP A 23 13.47 -17.88 27.02
CA ASP A 23 14.93 -18.03 26.97
C ASP A 23 15.61 -17.67 28.32
N ILE A 24 15.04 -18.14 29.43
CA ILE A 24 15.68 -18.16 30.75
C ILE A 24 16.12 -19.61 31.00
N ASP A 25 17.44 -19.80 30.97
CA ASP A 25 18.22 -20.99 31.35
C ASP A 25 17.41 -22.16 31.92
N ILE A 26 17.18 -23.18 31.08
CA ILE A 26 16.78 -24.51 31.54
C ILE A 26 18.07 -25.33 31.68
N PRO A 27 18.47 -25.75 32.90
CA PRO A 27 19.64 -26.60 33.09
C PRO A 27 19.52 -27.89 32.26
N ASP A 28 20.61 -28.27 31.59
CA ASP A 28 20.75 -29.40 30.64
C ASP A 28 20.34 -30.80 31.17
N PHE A 29 19.85 -30.91 32.41
CA PHE A 29 19.63 -32.19 33.09
C PHE A 29 18.19 -32.74 33.04
N LEU A 30 17.20 -32.01 32.47
CA LEU A 30 15.81 -32.49 32.36
C LEU A 30 15.30 -32.60 30.92
N THR A 31 16.12 -33.11 30.00
CA THR A 31 15.62 -33.67 28.74
C THR A 31 15.15 -35.10 28.98
N GLU A 32 13.89 -35.26 29.40
CA GLU A 32 13.18 -36.50 29.04
C GLU A 32 13.30 -36.68 27.52
N ILE A 33 13.58 -37.91 27.08
CA ILE A 33 13.76 -38.33 25.69
C ILE A 33 12.40 -38.25 24.97
N LYS A 34 11.89 -37.04 24.77
CA LYS A 34 10.74 -36.76 23.90
C LYS A 34 11.29 -36.24 22.59
N ASP A 35 10.93 -36.92 21.50
CA ASP A 35 11.28 -36.51 20.15
C ASP A 35 10.41 -35.34 19.73
N TYR A 36 11.02 -34.17 19.56
CA TYR A 36 10.36 -32.95 19.07
C TYR A 36 10.77 -32.64 17.62
N SER A 37 11.26 -33.62 16.86
CA SER A 37 11.69 -33.45 15.46
C SER A 37 10.57 -33.01 14.52
N GLU A 38 9.30 -33.19 14.90
CA GLU A 38 8.13 -32.67 14.19
C GLU A 38 8.04 -31.13 14.19
N PHE A 39 8.69 -30.46 15.14
CA PHE A 39 8.68 -29.01 15.25
C PHE A 39 9.70 -28.36 14.28
N SER A 40 9.17 -27.86 13.17
CA SER A 40 9.93 -27.19 12.12
C SER A 40 9.88 -25.67 12.25
N VAL A 41 10.49 -24.97 11.29
CA VAL A 41 10.48 -23.50 11.18
C VAL A 41 9.04 -22.95 11.12
N THR A 42 8.14 -23.69 10.48
CA THR A 42 6.71 -23.38 10.35
C THR A 42 5.84 -24.54 10.87
N ASP A 43 4.58 -24.27 11.18
CA ASP A 43 3.60 -25.34 11.44
C ASP A 43 3.21 -26.11 10.16
N GLU A 44 2.35 -27.13 10.32
CA GLU A 44 1.80 -27.96 9.23
C GLU A 44 1.06 -27.17 8.13
N ASN A 45 0.57 -25.97 8.46
CA ASN A 45 -0.10 -25.06 7.53
C ASN A 45 0.88 -24.05 6.88
N GLY A 46 2.18 -24.17 7.17
CA GLY A 46 3.20 -23.24 6.73
C GLY A 46 3.14 -21.88 7.43
N THR A 47 2.59 -21.80 8.64
CA THR A 47 2.51 -20.57 9.44
C THR A 47 3.77 -20.41 10.29
N TYR A 48 4.37 -19.21 10.23
CA TYR A 48 5.48 -18.83 11.11
C TYR A 48 4.93 -18.23 12.41
N LEU A 49 4.79 -19.06 13.45
CA LEU A 49 4.13 -18.68 14.70
C LEU A 49 5.04 -17.86 15.62
N HIS A 50 4.51 -16.80 16.23
CA HIS A 50 5.14 -16.10 17.35
C HIS A 50 4.78 -16.79 18.67
N TRP A 51 5.65 -16.66 19.68
CA TRP A 51 5.47 -17.26 21.00
C TRP A 51 4.05 -17.08 21.56
N ASP A 52 3.45 -15.88 21.48
CA ASP A 52 2.10 -15.68 22.04
C ASP A 52 1.01 -16.53 21.39
N LYS A 53 1.13 -16.81 20.08
CA LYS A 53 0.20 -17.72 19.40
C LYS A 53 0.58 -19.17 19.67
N PHE A 54 1.87 -19.47 19.65
CA PHE A 54 2.40 -20.81 19.87
C PHE A 54 1.94 -21.37 21.22
N ARG A 55 2.07 -20.59 22.31
CA ARG A 55 1.66 -21.00 23.66
C ARG A 55 0.15 -21.14 23.86
N GLN A 56 -0.66 -20.57 22.96
CA GLN A 56 -2.11 -20.74 22.99
C GLN A 56 -2.53 -22.05 22.30
N ILE A 57 -1.75 -22.51 21.32
CA ILE A 57 -2.00 -23.73 20.56
C ILE A 57 -1.43 -24.96 21.28
N HIS A 58 -0.22 -24.84 21.83
CA HIS A 58 0.46 -25.93 22.53
C HIS A 58 0.41 -25.70 24.05
N THR A 59 -0.32 -26.55 24.76
CA THR A 59 -0.52 -26.44 26.23
C THR A 59 0.44 -27.32 27.05
N GLU A 60 0.99 -28.37 26.45
CA GLU A 60 1.92 -29.31 27.09
C GLU A 60 3.33 -29.18 26.50
N ASP A 61 4.35 -29.24 27.36
CA ASP A 61 5.78 -29.11 27.00
C ASP A 61 6.10 -27.88 26.14
N THR A 62 5.29 -26.82 26.24
CA THR A 62 5.29 -25.67 25.33
C THR A 62 6.67 -25.03 25.16
N ARG A 63 7.44 -24.93 26.25
CA ARG A 63 8.81 -24.36 26.20
C ARG A 63 9.79 -25.25 25.43
N MET A 64 9.72 -26.57 25.62
CA MET A 64 10.58 -27.53 24.91
C MET A 64 10.26 -27.55 23.42
N LYS A 65 8.96 -27.55 23.07
CA LYS A 65 8.49 -27.45 21.69
C LYS A 65 8.92 -26.13 21.03
N TRP A 66 8.84 -25.01 21.76
CA TRP A 66 9.30 -23.71 21.26
C TRP A 66 10.82 -23.67 21.04
N ARG A 67 11.60 -24.26 21.96
CA ARG A 67 13.04 -24.41 21.78
C ARG A 67 13.37 -25.20 20.50
N ALA A 68 12.65 -26.28 20.23
CA ALA A 68 12.82 -27.04 18.98
C ALA A 68 12.53 -26.18 17.73
N VAL A 69 11.48 -25.35 17.75
CA VAL A 69 11.20 -24.37 16.68
C VAL A 69 12.33 -23.36 16.51
N LYS A 70 12.85 -22.79 17.60
CA LYS A 70 13.95 -21.81 17.58
C LYS A 70 15.26 -22.42 17.05
N GLU A 71 15.59 -23.64 17.44
CA GLU A 71 16.74 -24.38 16.88
C GLU A 71 16.58 -24.63 15.37
N SER A 72 15.37 -25.00 14.93
CA SER A 72 15.06 -25.14 13.51
C SER A 72 15.23 -23.83 12.73
N ARG A 73 14.82 -22.69 13.29
CA ARG A 73 15.00 -21.35 12.68
C ARG A 73 16.46 -20.95 12.60
N LYS A 74 17.22 -21.16 13.68
CA LYS A 74 18.65 -20.81 13.77
C LYS A 74 19.48 -21.49 12.68
N LYS A 75 19.08 -22.67 12.21
CA LYS A 75 19.76 -23.39 11.11
C LYS A 75 19.64 -22.70 9.74
N ILE A 76 18.59 -21.90 9.52
CA ILE A 76 18.32 -21.26 8.22
C ILE A 76 18.26 -19.73 8.27
N GLN A 77 18.50 -19.15 9.45
CA GLN A 77 18.47 -17.71 9.63
C GLN A 77 19.54 -17.02 8.77
N LYS A 78 19.19 -15.87 8.24
CA LYS A 78 20.08 -14.99 7.49
C LYS A 78 20.24 -13.69 8.29
N PRO A 79 21.45 -13.35 8.75
CA PRO A 79 21.68 -12.08 9.42
C PRO A 79 21.58 -10.94 8.41
N ILE A 80 21.19 -9.77 8.91
CA ILE A 80 21.25 -8.51 8.19
C ILE A 80 22.44 -7.75 8.74
N ASP A 81 23.43 -7.53 7.91
CA ASP A 81 24.60 -6.73 8.28
C ASP A 81 24.19 -5.25 8.34
N PHE A 82 24.02 -4.74 9.56
CA PHE A 82 23.63 -3.36 9.84
C PHE A 82 24.29 -2.92 11.15
N PRO A 83 24.75 -1.66 11.27
CA PRO A 83 25.51 -1.18 12.43
C PRO A 83 24.62 -0.88 13.65
N PHE A 84 23.85 -1.87 14.11
CA PHE A 84 23.14 -1.85 15.39
C PHE A 84 23.92 -2.63 16.45
N GLU A 85 23.61 -2.39 17.73
CA GLU A 85 24.19 -3.15 18.84
C GLU A 85 23.78 -4.64 18.81
N HIS A 86 22.59 -4.94 18.29
CA HIS A 86 22.09 -6.30 18.06
C HIS A 86 21.80 -6.52 16.57
N GLN A 87 22.05 -7.74 16.08
CA GLN A 87 21.83 -8.05 14.67
C GLN A 87 20.40 -8.52 14.41
N PHE A 88 19.72 -7.84 13.49
CA PHE A 88 18.48 -8.35 12.92
C PHE A 88 18.75 -9.55 12.01
N TRP A 89 17.79 -10.46 11.93
CA TRP A 89 17.87 -11.62 11.05
C TRP A 89 16.48 -11.98 10.52
N PHE A 90 16.46 -12.85 9.52
CA PHE A 90 15.21 -13.40 8.97
C PHE A 90 15.41 -14.79 8.41
N CYS A 91 14.31 -15.55 8.29
CA CYS A 91 14.23 -16.85 7.65
C CYS A 91 13.43 -16.75 6.36
N ILE A 92 13.74 -17.62 5.38
CA ILE A 92 12.91 -17.82 4.19
C ILE A 92 12.51 -19.30 4.11
N PRO A 93 11.52 -19.74 4.91
CA PRO A 93 10.95 -21.07 4.76
C PRO A 93 10.13 -21.19 3.46
N ASP A 94 9.83 -22.43 3.05
CA ASP A 94 9.12 -22.72 1.79
C ASP A 94 7.79 -21.97 1.66
N SER A 95 7.04 -21.81 2.74
CA SER A 95 5.76 -21.10 2.69
C SER A 95 5.94 -19.58 2.47
N LEU A 96 7.06 -18.99 2.89
CA LEU A 96 7.40 -17.61 2.57
C LEU A 96 7.95 -17.51 1.14
N GLN A 97 8.79 -18.47 0.73
CA GLN A 97 9.28 -18.59 -0.65
C GLN A 97 8.12 -18.66 -1.66
N ALA A 98 7.07 -19.44 -1.36
CA ALA A 98 5.87 -19.52 -2.19
C ALA A 98 5.12 -18.18 -2.29
N ARG A 99 5.07 -17.38 -1.21
CA ARG A 99 4.49 -16.04 -1.23
C ARG A 99 5.31 -15.09 -2.09
N LEU A 100 6.64 -15.12 -1.96
CA LEU A 100 7.56 -14.31 -2.76
C LEU A 100 7.44 -14.68 -4.25
N HIS A 101 7.41 -15.97 -4.57
CA HIS A 101 7.22 -16.45 -5.94
C HIS A 101 5.89 -15.97 -6.56
N LEU A 102 4.80 -15.97 -5.79
CA LEU A 102 3.53 -15.41 -6.26
C LEU A 102 3.64 -13.91 -6.56
N ILE A 103 4.33 -13.15 -5.69
CA ILE A 103 4.57 -11.72 -5.89
C ILE A 103 5.40 -11.50 -7.16
N ASP A 104 6.45 -12.28 -7.39
CA ASP A 104 7.24 -12.21 -8.63
C ASP A 104 6.40 -12.51 -9.87
N LYS A 105 5.57 -13.56 -9.81
CA LYS A 105 4.71 -13.95 -10.94
C LYS A 105 3.69 -12.87 -11.29
N SER A 106 3.08 -12.24 -10.29
CA SER A 106 2.05 -11.22 -10.51
C SER A 106 2.64 -9.85 -10.82
N CYS A 107 3.69 -9.43 -10.11
CA CYS A 107 4.22 -8.07 -10.15
C CYS A 107 5.49 -7.92 -11.00
N GLY A 108 6.20 -9.02 -11.28
CA GLY A 108 7.41 -9.03 -12.09
C GLY A 108 7.14 -8.72 -13.57
N SER A 109 8.19 -8.25 -14.25
CA SER A 109 8.13 -7.95 -15.67
C SER A 109 8.17 -9.23 -16.50
N SER A 110 7.00 -9.76 -16.87
CA SER A 110 6.93 -10.73 -17.97
C SER A 110 7.23 -9.98 -19.28
N ILE A 111 8.48 -10.09 -19.74
CA ILE A 111 8.96 -9.55 -21.01
C ILE A 111 8.04 -10.08 -22.13
N GLY A 112 7.24 -9.19 -22.71
CA GLY A 112 6.48 -9.46 -23.95
C GLY A 112 4.98 -9.67 -23.79
N THR A 113 4.49 -10.09 -22.62
CA THR A 113 3.05 -10.23 -22.34
C THR A 113 2.79 -9.88 -20.89
N SER A 114 2.36 -8.64 -20.64
CA SER A 114 1.71 -8.32 -19.37
C SER A 114 0.58 -9.34 -19.19
N SER A 115 0.57 -10.11 -18.10
CA SER A 115 -0.55 -11.00 -17.75
C SER A 115 -1.89 -10.24 -17.69
N LEU A 116 -1.82 -8.91 -17.53
CA LEU A 116 -2.91 -7.95 -17.79
C LEU A 116 -3.00 -7.61 -19.29
N GLY A 117 -3.13 -8.65 -20.13
CA GLY A 117 -2.99 -8.68 -21.60
C GLY A 117 -3.91 -7.75 -22.40
N GLY A 118 -3.72 -6.45 -22.24
CA GLY A 118 -4.53 -5.40 -22.86
C GLY A 118 -4.37 -4.02 -22.21
N PHE A 119 -3.70 -3.93 -21.04
CA PHE A 119 -3.58 -2.66 -20.31
C PHE A 119 -2.54 -1.69 -20.87
N GLY A 120 -1.56 -2.17 -21.64
CA GLY A 120 -0.32 -1.45 -21.92
C GLY A 120 -0.39 -0.22 -22.84
N ARG A 121 -1.52 0.16 -23.46
CA ARG A 121 -1.50 1.23 -24.50
C ARG A 121 -2.64 2.26 -24.50
N SER A 122 -3.70 2.12 -23.69
CA SER A 122 -4.80 3.11 -23.73
C SER A 122 -4.60 4.22 -22.68
N GLU A 123 -4.89 5.47 -23.06
CA GLU A 123 -4.93 6.63 -22.15
C GLU A 123 -5.88 6.42 -20.96
N GLN A 124 -6.97 5.66 -21.16
CA GLN A 124 -7.92 5.29 -20.11
C GLN A 124 -7.27 4.41 -19.03
N ASN A 125 -6.40 3.48 -19.42
CA ASN A 125 -5.65 2.68 -18.47
C ASN A 125 -4.72 3.58 -17.65
N ARG A 126 -4.00 4.52 -18.28
CA ARG A 126 -3.14 5.50 -17.57
C ARG A 126 -3.92 6.37 -16.57
N PHE A 127 -5.17 6.73 -16.86
CA PHE A 127 -6.03 7.49 -15.94
C PHE A 127 -6.50 6.67 -14.73
N LEU A 128 -6.92 5.41 -14.95
CA LEU A 128 -7.32 4.50 -13.87
C LEU A 128 -6.15 4.23 -12.92
N LEU A 129 -4.96 4.11 -13.50
CA LEU A 129 -3.70 3.86 -12.82
C LEU A 129 -3.22 5.09 -12.01
N LYS A 130 -3.42 6.31 -12.52
CA LYS A 130 -3.25 7.55 -11.73
C LYS A 130 -4.16 7.59 -10.50
N SER A 131 -5.36 7.00 -10.56
CA SER A 131 -6.24 6.93 -9.40
C SER A 131 -5.64 6.12 -8.26
N LEU A 132 -4.80 5.13 -8.54
CA LEU A 132 -4.26 4.23 -7.52
C LEU A 132 -3.09 4.86 -6.75
N ILE A 133 -2.26 5.66 -7.43
CA ILE A 133 -1.29 6.54 -6.75
C ILE A 133 -2.02 7.54 -5.83
N MET A 134 -3.15 8.09 -6.29
CA MET A 134 -3.98 8.95 -5.44
C MET A 134 -4.53 8.18 -4.23
N GLU A 135 -5.00 6.94 -4.41
CA GLU A 135 -5.45 6.11 -3.29
C GLU A 135 -4.34 5.87 -2.26
N GLU A 136 -3.13 5.55 -2.71
CA GLU A 136 -1.99 5.33 -1.82
C GLU A 136 -1.63 6.62 -1.07
N ALA A 137 -1.55 7.75 -1.76
CA ALA A 137 -1.27 9.03 -1.14
C ALA A 137 -2.30 9.41 -0.06
N ILE A 138 -3.59 9.24 -0.37
CA ILE A 138 -4.70 9.53 0.54
C ILE A 138 -4.66 8.59 1.75
N THR A 139 -4.58 7.28 1.52
CA THR A 139 -4.64 6.29 2.60
C THR A 139 -3.40 6.31 3.48
N SER A 140 -2.21 6.53 2.90
CA SER A 140 -0.96 6.74 3.64
C SER A 140 -1.03 7.98 4.54
N ALA A 141 -1.65 9.08 4.07
CA ALA A 141 -1.83 10.29 4.91
C ALA A 141 -2.84 10.02 6.04
N GLN A 142 -3.95 9.36 5.72
CA GLN A 142 -4.96 9.00 6.71
C GLN A 142 -4.43 8.02 7.77
N LEU A 143 -3.51 7.13 7.39
CA LEU A 143 -2.83 6.24 8.32
C LEU A 143 -1.97 7.02 9.33
N GLU A 144 -1.47 8.19 8.93
CA GLU A 144 -0.76 9.09 9.84
C GLU A 144 -1.65 10.04 10.65
N GLY A 145 -2.94 10.14 10.32
CA GLY A 145 -3.90 10.95 11.06
C GLY A 145 -4.69 11.97 10.23
N ALA A 146 -4.45 12.09 8.91
CA ALA A 146 -5.19 13.07 8.09
C ALA A 146 -6.71 12.83 8.17
N ALA A 147 -7.44 13.80 8.71
CA ALA A 147 -8.89 13.76 8.86
C ALA A 147 -9.59 14.29 7.60
N THR A 148 -9.48 13.59 6.46
CA THR A 148 -10.20 13.95 5.23
C THR A 148 -10.91 12.74 4.65
N THR A 149 -12.16 12.91 4.16
CA THR A 149 -12.88 11.82 3.50
C THR A 149 -12.22 11.47 2.17
N ARG A 150 -12.26 10.18 1.79
CA ARG A 150 -11.70 9.71 0.53
C ARG A 150 -12.25 10.48 -0.68
N LYS A 151 -13.55 10.79 -0.69
CA LYS A 151 -14.21 11.52 -1.79
C LYS A 151 -13.63 12.93 -1.92
N VAL A 152 -13.60 13.70 -0.83
CA VAL A 152 -13.07 15.09 -0.84
C VAL A 152 -11.59 15.10 -1.24
N ALA A 153 -10.80 14.19 -0.69
CA ALA A 153 -9.38 14.09 -1.00
C ALA A 153 -9.13 13.75 -2.48
N LYS A 154 -9.88 12.79 -3.02
CA LYS A 154 -9.77 12.38 -4.42
C LYS A 154 -10.23 13.48 -5.38
N ASP A 155 -11.33 14.16 -5.08
CA ASP A 155 -11.83 15.27 -5.88
C ASP A 155 -10.85 16.45 -5.85
N MET A 156 -10.22 16.73 -4.71
CA MET A 156 -9.16 17.73 -4.57
C MET A 156 -7.95 17.40 -5.46
N LEU A 157 -7.43 16.17 -5.39
CA LEU A 157 -6.29 15.75 -6.22
C LEU A 157 -6.61 15.76 -7.72
N LYS A 158 -7.83 15.33 -8.11
CA LYS A 158 -8.28 15.35 -9.51
C LYS A 158 -8.45 16.77 -10.05
N SER A 159 -9.08 17.65 -9.28
CA SER A 159 -9.33 19.04 -9.67
C SER A 159 -8.12 19.96 -9.51
N GLN A 160 -7.04 19.48 -8.88
CA GLN A 160 -5.89 20.27 -8.48
C GLN A 160 -6.28 21.51 -7.64
N ARG A 161 -7.38 21.40 -6.90
CA ARG A 161 -7.79 22.44 -5.96
C ARG A 161 -6.72 22.60 -4.90
N LYS A 162 -6.35 23.85 -4.58
CA LYS A 162 -5.42 24.14 -3.48
C LYS A 162 -5.95 23.58 -2.14
N PRO A 163 -5.09 22.93 -1.33
CA PRO A 163 -5.47 22.44 -0.02
C PRO A 163 -5.75 23.62 0.93
N LYS A 164 -6.72 23.45 1.82
CA LYS A 164 -7.19 24.48 2.77
C LYS A 164 -6.83 24.17 4.21
N THR A 165 -6.70 22.90 4.56
CA THR A 165 -6.41 22.43 5.92
C THR A 165 -5.07 21.72 5.95
N LYS A 166 -4.50 21.55 7.15
CA LYS A 166 -3.28 20.78 7.36
C LYS A 166 -3.42 19.33 6.86
N ASP A 167 -4.57 18.69 7.09
CA ASP A 167 -4.87 17.34 6.59
C ASP A 167 -4.85 17.26 5.05
N GLU A 168 -5.45 18.27 4.39
CA GLU A 168 -5.44 18.37 2.93
C GLU A 168 -4.02 18.61 2.41
N ILE A 169 -3.22 19.45 3.07
CA ILE A 169 -1.81 19.64 2.73
C ILE A 169 -1.05 18.32 2.85
N MET A 170 -1.25 17.56 3.93
CA MET A 170 -0.59 16.26 4.11
C MET A 170 -0.92 15.27 2.99
N ILE A 171 -2.17 15.24 2.52
CA ILE A 171 -2.58 14.41 1.38
C ILE A 171 -1.90 14.84 0.09
N VAL A 172 -1.87 16.15 -0.19
CA VAL A 172 -1.22 16.70 -1.39
C VAL A 172 0.30 16.43 -1.35
N ASN A 173 0.94 16.62 -0.20
CA ASN A 173 2.35 16.32 0.02
C ASN A 173 2.65 14.84 -0.23
N ASN A 174 1.83 13.93 0.31
CA ASN A 174 1.98 12.50 0.04
C ASN A 174 1.80 12.15 -1.44
N TYR A 175 0.89 12.83 -2.14
CA TYR A 175 0.73 12.63 -3.57
C TYR A 175 1.99 13.05 -4.33
N HIS A 176 2.59 14.20 -3.97
CA HIS A 176 3.86 14.64 -4.53
C HIS A 176 5.03 13.72 -4.16
N LEU A 177 5.08 13.23 -2.92
CA LEU A 177 6.07 12.27 -2.44
C LEU A 177 6.06 10.99 -3.29
N MET A 178 4.88 10.40 -3.50
CA MET A 178 4.73 9.19 -4.32
C MET A 178 5.16 9.42 -5.77
N LYS A 179 4.78 10.57 -6.36
CA LYS A 179 5.25 10.94 -7.70
C LYS A 179 6.77 11.06 -7.75
N LYS A 180 7.38 11.71 -6.75
CA LYS A 180 8.82 11.89 -6.69
C LYS A 180 9.55 10.56 -6.52
N ALA A 181 9.02 9.65 -5.71
CA ALA A 181 9.56 8.29 -5.56
C ALA A 181 9.58 7.53 -6.89
N VAL A 182 8.51 7.64 -7.70
CA VAL A 182 8.46 7.06 -9.06
C VAL A 182 9.49 7.71 -9.99
N GLU A 183 9.61 9.05 -9.96
CA GLU A 183 10.59 9.79 -10.76
C GLU A 183 12.04 9.38 -10.44
N LEU A 184 12.34 9.11 -9.17
CA LEU A 184 13.68 8.77 -8.68
C LEU A 184 13.97 7.26 -8.68
N LYS A 185 13.12 6.40 -9.24
CA LYS A 185 13.29 4.93 -9.17
C LYS A 185 14.61 4.40 -9.74
N ASN A 186 15.22 5.14 -10.66
CA ASN A 186 16.52 4.78 -11.28
C ASN A 186 17.71 5.51 -10.65
N THR A 187 17.48 6.32 -9.62
CA THR A 187 18.52 7.05 -8.89
C THR A 187 18.94 6.22 -7.68
N PRO A 188 20.25 6.00 -7.43
CA PRO A 188 20.74 5.42 -6.18
C PRO A 188 20.23 6.21 -4.98
N LEU A 189 19.93 5.52 -3.87
CA LEU A 189 19.45 6.17 -2.66
C LEU A 189 20.61 6.90 -1.98
N SER A 190 20.43 8.16 -1.62
CA SER A 190 21.36 8.91 -0.78
C SER A 190 20.64 9.56 0.40
N VAL A 191 21.40 9.99 1.40
CA VAL A 191 20.84 10.69 2.56
C VAL A 191 20.11 11.95 2.10
N GLU A 192 20.69 12.71 1.18
CA GLU A 192 20.09 13.92 0.60
C GLU A 192 18.77 13.61 -0.09
N MET A 193 18.69 12.51 -0.84
CA MET A 193 17.44 12.07 -1.44
C MET A 193 16.37 11.78 -0.38
N ILE A 194 16.73 11.12 0.72
CA ILE A 194 15.78 10.85 1.81
C ILE A 194 15.34 12.15 2.49
N LEU A 195 16.25 13.10 2.74
CA LEU A 195 15.93 14.41 3.29
C LEU A 195 15.02 15.23 2.35
N ASP A 196 15.25 15.16 1.05
CA ASP A 196 14.42 15.84 0.05
C ASP A 196 13.01 15.25 -0.03
N LEU A 197 12.90 13.92 -0.02
CA LEU A 197 11.62 13.22 0.06
C LEU A 197 10.90 13.59 1.37
N HIS A 198 11.62 13.63 2.50
CA HIS A 198 11.06 14.06 3.78
C HIS A 198 10.53 15.49 3.71
N ARG A 199 11.28 16.42 3.11
CA ARG A 199 10.84 17.81 2.91
C ARG A 199 9.55 17.88 2.10
N ILE A 200 9.44 17.12 1.02
CA ILE A 200 8.21 17.05 0.20
C ILE A 200 7.05 16.52 1.02
N ALA A 201 7.27 15.49 1.85
CA ALA A 201 6.24 14.85 2.66
C ALA A 201 5.67 15.77 3.75
N THR A 202 6.50 16.63 4.35
CA THR A 202 6.15 17.37 5.57
C THR A 202 6.04 18.89 5.41
N SER A 203 6.39 19.46 4.25
CA SER A 203 6.31 20.90 4.00
C SER A 203 4.93 21.49 4.33
N ASN A 204 4.89 22.52 5.19
CA ASN A 204 3.65 23.18 5.68
C ASN A 204 2.62 22.25 6.36
N ALA A 205 3.00 21.02 6.71
CA ALA A 205 2.16 20.06 7.43
C ALA A 205 2.91 19.33 8.54
N ILE A 206 4.13 19.75 8.88
CA ILE A 206 4.97 19.10 9.89
C ILE A 206 4.41 19.31 11.30
N GLU A 207 4.69 18.36 12.18
CA GLU A 207 4.27 18.36 13.59
C GLU A 207 5.48 18.27 14.53
N ASN A 208 5.25 18.21 15.84
CA ASN A 208 6.27 17.94 16.86
C ASN A 208 7.47 18.90 16.88
N LYS A 209 7.28 20.16 16.46
CA LYS A 209 8.35 21.17 16.31
C LYS A 209 9.53 20.67 15.45
N ALA A 210 9.27 19.70 14.56
CA ALA A 210 10.27 19.16 13.67
C ALA A 210 10.48 20.06 12.45
N ASP A 211 11.63 19.89 11.79
CA ASP A 211 12.02 20.66 10.60
C ASP A 211 11.91 19.81 9.33
N PRO A 212 11.21 20.28 8.27
CA PRO A 212 11.11 19.54 7.02
C PRO A 212 12.48 19.29 6.38
N GLY A 213 12.76 18.02 6.05
CA GLY A 213 14.03 17.61 5.44
C GLY A 213 15.24 17.67 6.38
N GLN A 214 15.05 17.58 7.70
CA GLN A 214 16.14 17.47 8.66
C GLN A 214 15.89 16.32 9.63
N PHE A 215 16.96 15.62 10.03
CA PHE A 215 16.89 14.64 11.11
C PHE A 215 16.54 15.29 12.44
N ARG A 216 15.98 14.50 13.36
CA ARG A 216 15.71 14.95 14.73
C ARG A 216 17.01 15.30 15.46
N ARG A 217 16.90 16.22 16.43
CA ARG A 217 18.04 16.78 17.18
C ARG A 217 18.09 16.36 18.64
N ASP A 218 17.14 15.53 19.05
CA ASP A 218 16.96 15.07 20.42
C ASP A 218 16.40 13.64 20.42
N ASP A 219 16.37 13.05 21.60
CA ASP A 219 15.85 11.72 21.88
C ASP A 219 14.47 11.77 22.55
N GLU A 220 13.76 12.91 22.49
CA GLU A 220 12.43 13.09 23.10
C GLU A 220 11.32 12.37 22.32
N ILE A 221 11.65 11.75 21.18
CA ILE A 221 10.73 10.90 20.44
C ILE A 221 10.71 9.51 21.08
N PHE A 222 9.54 9.14 21.58
CA PHE A 222 9.24 7.79 22.02
C PHE A 222 7.99 7.29 21.30
N ILE A 223 7.96 6.00 20.98
CA ILE A 223 6.72 5.36 20.54
C ILE A 223 5.94 5.06 21.82
N ALA A 224 5.05 5.98 22.19
CA ALA A 224 4.30 5.91 23.44
C ALA A 224 3.14 4.90 23.39
N ASP A 225 2.64 4.54 24.56
CA ASP A 225 1.35 3.89 24.71
C ASP A 225 0.24 4.94 25.00
N ASN A 226 -1.04 4.55 24.94
CA ASN A 226 -2.23 5.34 25.32
C ASN A 226 -2.16 5.96 26.72
N ASP A 227 -1.34 5.40 27.62
CA ASP A 227 -1.17 5.90 28.99
C ASP A 227 0.10 6.76 29.11
N GLY A 228 0.81 7.00 27.99
CA GLY A 228 2.05 7.78 27.94
C GLY A 228 3.32 7.00 28.27
N ASN A 229 3.27 5.67 28.40
CA ASN A 229 4.45 4.85 28.66
C ASN A 229 5.26 4.65 27.37
N SER A 230 6.59 4.79 27.42
CA SER A 230 7.45 4.49 26.26
C SER A 230 7.43 2.98 25.96
N LEU A 231 6.91 2.59 24.79
CA LEU A 231 6.90 1.20 24.30
C LEU A 231 8.22 0.84 23.61
N TYR A 232 8.78 1.80 22.89
CA TYR A 232 10.03 1.66 22.18
C TYR A 232 10.73 3.01 22.10
N GLN A 233 12.03 2.98 22.41
CA GLN A 233 12.93 4.11 22.28
C GLN A 233 13.79 3.89 21.02
N PRO A 234 13.67 4.74 19.99
CA PRO A 234 14.55 4.70 18.83
C PRO A 234 16.03 4.86 19.20
N PRO A 235 16.98 4.45 18.33
CA PRO A 235 18.41 4.63 18.56
C PRO A 235 18.76 6.09 18.88
N PRO A 236 19.85 6.42 19.60
CA PRO A 236 20.17 7.81 19.90
C PRO A 236 20.31 8.71 18.66
N HIS A 237 19.87 9.98 18.73
CA HIS A 237 19.85 10.92 17.61
C HIS A 237 21.25 11.12 16.98
N GLY A 238 22.31 11.07 17.80
CA GLY A 238 23.69 11.16 17.35
C GLY A 238 24.12 10.03 16.41
N GLN A 239 23.43 8.89 16.41
CA GLN A 239 23.68 7.76 15.51
C GLN A 239 22.86 7.81 14.23
N VAL A 240 21.81 8.64 14.17
CA VAL A 240 20.82 8.64 13.07
C VAL A 240 21.49 8.85 11.72
N HIS A 241 22.45 9.77 11.61
CA HIS A 241 23.14 10.02 10.34
C HIS A 241 23.84 8.76 9.81
N THR A 242 24.66 8.12 10.66
CA THR A 242 25.41 6.90 10.31
C THR A 242 24.47 5.74 9.99
N LEU A 243 23.38 5.58 10.75
CA LEU A 243 22.37 4.57 10.47
C LEU A 243 21.68 4.82 9.12
N MET A 244 21.40 6.07 8.77
CA MET A 244 20.80 6.43 7.49
C MET A 244 21.76 6.25 6.31
N GLU A 245 23.07 6.47 6.49
CA GLU A 245 24.08 6.08 5.51
C GLU A 245 24.09 4.57 5.29
N ALA A 246 23.98 3.78 6.38
CA ALA A 246 23.84 2.33 6.27
C ALA A 246 22.55 1.89 5.57
N VAL A 247 21.43 2.60 5.75
CA VAL A 247 20.19 2.37 4.98
C VAL A 247 20.45 2.58 3.48
N CYS A 248 21.15 3.66 3.12
CA CYS A 248 21.50 3.94 1.73
C CYS A 248 22.41 2.84 1.14
N THR A 249 23.43 2.41 1.88
CA THR A 249 24.31 1.30 1.48
C THR A 249 23.51 0.01 1.29
N PHE A 250 22.68 -0.37 2.26
CA PHE A 250 21.81 -1.54 2.16
C PHE A 250 20.86 -1.47 0.95
N ALA A 251 20.30 -0.30 0.63
CA ALA A 251 19.43 -0.11 -0.53
C ALA A 251 20.15 -0.12 -1.89
N ASN A 252 21.46 0.15 -1.91
CA ASN A 252 22.25 0.25 -3.13
C ASN A 252 23.10 -0.99 -3.40
N ASN A 253 23.36 -1.81 -2.38
CA ASN A 253 24.06 -3.07 -2.53
C ASN A 253 23.29 -4.08 -3.38
N THR A 254 24.05 -4.86 -4.14
CA THR A 254 23.56 -6.01 -4.91
C THR A 254 23.64 -7.26 -4.06
N TYR A 255 22.51 -7.92 -3.84
CA TYR A 255 22.42 -9.19 -3.11
C TYR A 255 22.15 -10.35 -4.07
N ASP A 256 23.15 -10.72 -4.86
CA ASP A 256 23.06 -11.73 -5.94
C ASP A 256 23.39 -13.17 -5.51
N GLY A 257 23.88 -13.36 -4.28
CA GLY A 257 24.34 -14.65 -3.77
C GLY A 257 25.80 -14.97 -4.09
N VAL A 258 26.52 -14.08 -4.76
CA VAL A 258 27.94 -14.23 -5.09
C VAL A 258 28.77 -13.22 -4.29
N GLU A 259 28.54 -11.92 -4.49
CA GLU A 259 29.27 -10.88 -3.76
C GLU A 259 28.70 -10.68 -2.36
N ASN A 260 27.37 -10.72 -2.25
CA ASN A 260 26.64 -10.64 -0.99
C ASN A 260 25.61 -11.78 -0.92
N PRO A 261 25.29 -12.31 0.27
CA PRO A 261 24.26 -13.34 0.43
C PRO A 261 22.94 -12.91 -0.22
N PHE A 262 22.31 -13.81 -0.99
CA PHE A 262 21.09 -13.45 -1.70
C PHE A 262 19.96 -13.02 -0.75
N ILE A 263 19.44 -11.82 -1.01
CA ILE A 263 18.24 -11.26 -0.39
C ILE A 263 17.26 -10.99 -1.51
N HIS A 264 16.06 -11.55 -1.39
CA HIS A 264 15.01 -11.34 -2.37
C HIS A 264 14.61 -9.85 -2.41
N PRO A 265 14.43 -9.21 -3.60
CA PRO A 265 14.15 -7.77 -3.68
C PRO A 265 12.92 -7.31 -2.89
N VAL A 266 11.82 -8.08 -2.93
CA VAL A 266 10.63 -7.83 -2.08
C VAL A 266 10.98 -7.82 -0.59
N VAL A 267 11.82 -8.76 -0.13
CA VAL A 267 12.26 -8.83 1.27
C VAL A 267 13.12 -7.61 1.60
N GLN A 268 14.04 -7.22 0.73
CA GLN A 268 14.86 -6.02 0.90
C GLN A 268 14.01 -4.74 0.99
N ALA A 269 12.97 -4.61 0.16
CA ALA A 269 12.01 -3.49 0.24
C ALA A 269 11.29 -3.45 1.60
N ILE A 270 10.86 -4.62 2.09
CA ILE A 270 10.19 -4.76 3.38
C ILE A 270 11.15 -4.43 4.53
N ILE A 271 12.40 -4.87 4.46
CA ILE A 271 13.42 -4.53 5.45
C ILE A 271 13.69 -3.02 5.45
N LEU A 272 13.80 -2.38 4.28
CA LEU A 272 13.94 -0.92 4.20
C LEU A 272 12.77 -0.19 4.87
N HIS A 273 11.54 -0.66 4.68
CA HIS A 273 10.37 -0.14 5.39
C HIS A 273 10.57 -0.26 6.90
N PHE A 274 10.91 -1.46 7.38
CA PHE A 274 11.11 -1.71 8.81
C PHE A 274 12.19 -0.80 9.40
N LEU A 275 13.36 -0.70 8.74
CA LEU A 275 14.51 0.06 9.20
C LEU A 275 14.18 1.55 9.41
N ILE A 276 13.43 2.18 8.50
CA ILE A 276 13.01 3.58 8.69
C ILE A 276 12.07 3.72 9.89
N GLY A 277 11.13 2.78 10.07
CA GLY A 277 10.23 2.77 11.22
C GLY A 277 10.98 2.62 12.54
N TYR A 278 11.98 1.73 12.56
CA TYR A 278 12.81 1.38 13.71
C TYR A 278 13.83 2.47 14.09
N ILE A 279 14.57 3.01 13.12
CA ILE A 279 15.57 4.09 13.33
C ILE A 279 14.87 5.40 13.71
N HIS A 280 13.69 5.64 13.14
CA HIS A 280 12.88 6.82 13.40
C HIS A 280 13.66 8.15 13.23
N PRO A 281 14.23 8.41 12.03
CA PRO A 281 15.20 9.49 11.82
C PRO A 281 14.63 10.91 11.95
N PHE A 282 13.30 11.08 11.82
CA PHE A 282 12.64 12.38 11.78
C PHE A 282 11.72 12.62 12.99
N GLY A 283 11.41 13.89 13.28
CA GLY A 283 10.43 14.28 14.30
C GLY A 283 8.96 13.99 13.92
N ASP A 284 8.68 13.91 12.63
CA ASP A 284 7.39 13.53 12.04
C ASP A 284 7.66 12.94 10.64
N GLY A 285 6.70 12.20 10.07
CA GLY A 285 6.77 11.76 8.67
C GLY A 285 7.47 10.43 8.44
N ASN A 286 8.02 9.76 9.46
CA ASN A 286 8.74 8.49 9.34
C ASN A 286 7.93 7.40 8.61
N GLY A 287 6.66 7.20 9.00
CA GLY A 287 5.79 6.20 8.35
C GLY A 287 5.54 6.51 6.86
N ARG A 288 5.43 7.79 6.47
CA ARG A 288 5.26 8.21 5.07
C ARG A 288 6.54 7.93 4.27
N ILE A 289 7.71 8.20 4.85
CA ILE A 289 9.01 7.95 4.21
C ILE A 289 9.30 6.46 4.10
N ALA A 290 9.02 5.66 5.13
CA ALA A 290 9.17 4.22 5.10
C ALA A 290 8.38 3.60 3.93
N ARG A 291 7.12 4.02 3.75
CA ARG A 291 6.28 3.58 2.63
C ARG A 291 6.80 4.10 1.30
N ALA A 292 7.19 5.37 1.19
CA ALA A 292 7.75 5.91 -0.05
C ALA A 292 9.01 5.18 -0.50
N LEU A 293 9.91 4.83 0.43
CA LEU A 293 11.12 4.05 0.13
C LEU A 293 10.81 2.61 -0.24
N PHE A 294 9.83 1.97 0.42
CA PHE A 294 9.32 0.66 0.00
C PHE A 294 8.86 0.69 -1.47
N TYR A 295 8.01 1.65 -1.85
CA TYR A 295 7.54 1.77 -3.24
C TYR A 295 8.66 2.11 -4.21
N TRP A 296 9.55 3.05 -3.87
CA TRP A 296 10.72 3.37 -4.68
C TRP A 296 11.57 2.12 -4.95
N PHE A 297 11.84 1.31 -3.92
CA PHE A 297 12.69 0.11 -4.06
C PHE A 297 12.01 -0.98 -4.89
N MET A 298 10.71 -1.21 -4.69
CA MET A 298 9.93 -2.14 -5.52
C MET A 298 9.98 -1.73 -7.00
N LEU A 299 9.82 -0.44 -7.30
CA LEU A 299 9.85 0.08 -8.66
C LEU A 299 11.24 0.06 -9.28
N LYS A 300 12.29 0.35 -8.49
CA LYS A 300 13.71 0.19 -8.88
C LYS A 300 13.99 -1.24 -9.36
N ASN A 301 13.39 -2.23 -8.71
CA ASN A 301 13.55 -3.65 -9.03
C ASN A 301 12.48 -4.20 -10.01
N SER A 302 11.89 -3.34 -10.84
CA SER A 302 10.96 -3.73 -11.90
C SER A 302 9.65 -4.39 -11.47
N TYR A 303 9.24 -4.24 -10.20
CA TYR A 303 7.89 -4.61 -9.74
C TYR A 303 6.87 -3.54 -10.14
N TRP A 304 6.62 -3.42 -11.44
CA TRP A 304 5.89 -2.31 -12.06
C TRP A 304 4.44 -2.14 -11.58
N LEU A 305 3.78 -3.21 -11.11
CA LEU A 305 2.44 -3.10 -10.53
C LEU A 305 2.38 -2.20 -9.30
N PHE A 306 3.51 -1.96 -8.63
CA PHE A 306 3.55 -1.05 -7.47
C PHE A 306 3.34 0.42 -7.84
N GLU A 307 3.33 0.80 -9.13
CA GLU A 307 2.82 2.12 -9.54
C GLU A 307 1.30 2.23 -9.31
N TYR A 308 0.62 1.09 -9.11
CA TYR A 308 -0.84 0.95 -9.14
C TYR A 308 -1.41 0.20 -7.93
N ILE A 309 -0.56 -0.27 -7.03
CA ILE A 309 -1.00 -0.95 -5.81
C ILE A 309 -1.05 0.08 -4.68
N SER A 310 -2.10 0.03 -3.87
CA SER A 310 -2.15 0.75 -2.58
C SER A 310 -2.14 -0.23 -1.42
N ILE A 311 -0.99 -0.40 -0.77
CA ILE A 311 -0.85 -1.23 0.43
C ILE A 311 -1.35 -0.51 1.67
N SER A 312 -1.27 0.84 1.71
CA SER A 312 -1.68 1.62 2.89
C SER A 312 -3.16 1.45 3.21
N ARG A 313 -4.01 1.21 2.20
CA ARG A 313 -5.42 0.86 2.42
C ARG A 313 -5.58 -0.39 3.29
N LEU A 314 -4.81 -1.43 3.02
CA LEU A 314 -4.89 -2.69 3.78
C LEU A 314 -4.27 -2.54 5.17
N LEU A 315 -3.15 -1.83 5.28
CA LEU A 315 -2.53 -1.51 6.58
C LEU A 315 -3.49 -0.70 7.46
N LYS A 316 -4.20 0.28 6.88
CA LYS A 316 -5.21 1.10 7.56
C LYS A 316 -6.42 0.32 8.05
N ASN A 317 -6.79 -0.76 7.37
CA ASN A 317 -7.88 -1.64 7.82
C ASN A 317 -7.46 -2.53 9.01
N ALA A 318 -6.15 -2.71 9.19
CA ALA A 318 -5.56 -3.65 10.14
C ALA A 318 -4.39 -3.04 10.96
N PRO A 319 -4.50 -1.81 11.51
CA PRO A 319 -3.37 -1.09 12.10
C PRO A 319 -2.82 -1.79 13.34
N ALA A 320 -3.68 -2.50 14.07
CA ALA A 320 -3.29 -3.34 15.20
C ALA A 320 -2.34 -4.47 14.73
N GLN A 321 -2.71 -5.21 13.68
CA GLN A 321 -1.84 -6.28 13.18
C GLN A 321 -0.55 -5.75 12.57
N TYR A 322 -0.59 -4.57 11.95
CA TYR A 322 0.60 -3.90 11.43
C TYR A 322 1.56 -3.46 12.54
N ALA A 323 1.03 -2.89 13.63
CA ALA A 323 1.82 -2.60 14.82
C ALA A 323 2.42 -3.85 15.45
N LYS A 324 1.62 -4.92 15.55
CA LYS A 324 2.03 -6.19 16.14
C LYS A 324 3.20 -6.82 15.39
N SER A 325 3.26 -6.65 14.06
CA SER A 325 4.34 -7.25 13.28
C SER A 325 5.70 -6.58 13.48
N TYR A 326 5.75 -5.30 13.88
CA TYR A 326 6.98 -4.67 14.37
C TYR A 326 7.38 -5.26 15.72
N LEU A 327 6.42 -5.29 16.66
CA LEU A 327 6.68 -5.74 18.02
C LEU A 327 7.14 -7.20 18.08
N TYR A 328 6.62 -8.06 17.20
CA TYR A 328 7.06 -9.46 17.09
C TYR A 328 8.52 -9.62 16.70
N ALA A 329 9.05 -8.70 15.90
CA ALA A 329 10.48 -8.71 15.62
C ALA A 329 11.29 -8.36 16.88
N GLU A 330 10.84 -7.36 17.65
CA GLU A 330 11.53 -6.93 18.87
C GLU A 330 11.44 -7.97 20.00
N THR A 331 10.32 -8.69 20.12
CA THR A 331 10.09 -9.65 21.22
C THR A 331 10.63 -11.07 20.95
N ASP A 332 11.11 -11.35 19.74
CA ASP A 332 11.66 -12.65 19.34
C ASP A 332 13.09 -12.49 18.76
N ASP A 333 13.98 -11.90 19.55
CA ASP A 333 15.42 -11.74 19.25
C ASP A 333 15.72 -11.06 17.91
N SER A 334 14.99 -10.01 17.56
CA SER A 334 15.18 -9.25 16.32
C SER A 334 14.87 -10.06 15.04
N ASP A 335 13.94 -11.01 15.12
CA ASP A 335 13.46 -11.80 13.99
C ASP A 335 12.49 -11.01 13.08
N LEU A 336 12.99 -10.50 11.96
CA LEU A 336 12.17 -9.77 10.97
C LEU A 336 11.22 -10.67 10.17
N THR A 337 11.30 -12.00 10.30
CA THR A 337 10.48 -12.94 9.54
C THR A 337 8.99 -12.65 9.73
N TYR A 338 8.57 -12.27 10.94
CA TYR A 338 7.19 -11.89 11.24
C TYR A 338 6.71 -10.69 10.41
N PHE A 339 7.54 -9.65 10.35
CA PHE A 339 7.24 -8.45 9.58
C PHE A 339 7.19 -8.76 8.08
N ILE A 340 8.13 -9.59 7.60
CA ILE A 340 8.19 -10.02 6.20
C ILE A 340 6.96 -10.83 5.81
N TYR A 341 6.53 -11.82 6.62
CA TYR A 341 5.29 -12.56 6.37
C TYR A 341 4.08 -11.65 6.29
N TYR A 342 3.93 -10.76 7.28
CA TYR A 342 2.79 -9.84 7.34
C TYR A 342 2.73 -8.96 6.08
N GLN A 343 3.86 -8.37 5.68
CA GLN A 343 3.92 -7.51 4.51
C GLN A 343 3.72 -8.28 3.20
N CYS A 344 4.28 -9.48 3.06
CA CYS A 344 4.02 -10.36 1.92
C CYS A 344 2.53 -10.69 1.79
N ASP A 345 1.83 -10.97 2.89
CA ASP A 345 0.39 -11.23 2.87
C ASP A 345 -0.44 -9.95 2.59
N ILE A 346 0.03 -8.77 2.99
CA ILE A 346 -0.55 -7.48 2.57
C ILE A 346 -0.38 -7.30 1.05
N ILE A 347 0.83 -7.51 0.52
CA ILE A 347 1.11 -7.39 -0.91
C ILE A 347 0.24 -8.34 -1.72
N LYS A 348 0.16 -9.62 -1.34
CA LYS A 348 -0.67 -10.62 -2.04
C LYS A 348 -2.13 -10.19 -2.13
N ARG A 349 -2.70 -9.70 -1.02
CA ARG A 349 -4.08 -9.17 -1.02
C ARG A 349 -4.21 -7.94 -1.89
N ALA A 350 -3.22 -7.05 -1.88
CA ALA A 350 -3.26 -5.84 -2.69
C ALA A 350 -3.17 -6.13 -4.19
N VAL A 351 -2.39 -7.16 -4.58
CA VAL A 351 -2.34 -7.71 -5.93
C VAL A 351 -3.68 -8.31 -6.33
N ALA A 352 -4.26 -9.17 -5.50
CA ALA A 352 -5.57 -9.78 -5.76
C ALA A 352 -6.68 -8.73 -5.91
N ASP A 353 -6.70 -7.69 -5.06
CA ASP A 353 -7.64 -6.58 -5.16
C ASP A 353 -7.48 -5.81 -6.48
N LEU A 354 -6.24 -5.65 -6.97
CA LEU A 354 -5.96 -5.01 -8.25
C LEU A 354 -6.40 -5.89 -9.43
N GLU A 355 -6.10 -7.19 -9.39
CA GLU A 355 -6.52 -8.16 -10.42
C GLU A 355 -8.05 -8.22 -10.53
N HIS A 356 -8.75 -8.27 -9.39
CA HIS A 356 -10.22 -8.23 -9.35
C HIS A 356 -10.76 -6.92 -9.93
N TYR A 357 -10.22 -5.77 -9.49
CA TYR A 357 -10.61 -4.47 -10.01
C TYR A 357 -10.43 -4.37 -11.53
N ILE A 358 -9.33 -4.91 -12.06
CA ILE A 358 -9.07 -4.93 -13.50
C ILE A 358 -10.05 -5.86 -14.22
N SER A 359 -10.29 -7.06 -13.70
CA SER A 359 -11.23 -8.02 -14.28
C SER A 359 -12.65 -7.45 -14.38
N ASP A 360 -13.14 -6.85 -13.29
CA ASP A 360 -14.45 -6.19 -13.26
C ASP A 360 -14.55 -5.08 -14.31
N LYS A 361 -13.50 -4.25 -14.42
CA LYS A 361 -13.47 -3.15 -15.39
C LYS A 361 -13.46 -3.66 -16.83
N GLN A 362 -12.72 -4.72 -17.12
CA GLN A 362 -12.70 -5.35 -18.45
C GLN A 362 -14.08 -5.92 -18.80
N LYS A 363 -14.72 -6.61 -17.86
CA LYS A 363 -16.08 -7.12 -18.01
C LYS A 363 -17.07 -6.00 -18.33
N HIS A 364 -17.10 -4.94 -17.51
CA HIS A 364 -17.99 -3.79 -17.76
C HIS A 364 -17.69 -3.09 -19.10
N GLN A 365 -16.42 -3.02 -19.52
CA GLN A 365 -16.07 -2.43 -20.82
C GLN A 365 -16.55 -3.30 -21.99
N GLN A 366 -16.47 -4.63 -21.87
CA GLN A 366 -16.98 -5.56 -22.87
C GLN A 366 -18.51 -5.49 -22.96
N GLU A 367 -19.20 -5.50 -21.82
CA GLU A 367 -20.67 -5.34 -21.73
C GLU A 367 -21.11 -4.02 -22.37
N PHE A 368 -20.46 -2.91 -22.04
CA PHE A 368 -20.76 -1.61 -22.64
C PHE A 368 -20.54 -1.60 -24.16
N LYS A 369 -19.44 -2.18 -24.65
CA LYS A 369 -19.17 -2.28 -26.09
C LYS A 369 -20.22 -3.12 -26.81
N ALA A 370 -20.64 -4.24 -26.21
CA ALA A 370 -21.69 -5.09 -26.76
C ALA A 370 -23.04 -4.33 -26.83
N ALA A 371 -23.42 -3.64 -25.76
CA ALA A 371 -24.65 -2.83 -25.72
C ALA A 371 -24.65 -1.69 -26.76
N ILE A 372 -23.52 -0.99 -26.92
CA ILE A 372 -23.38 0.08 -27.92
C ILE A 372 -23.41 -0.47 -29.36
N ALA A 373 -22.74 -1.60 -29.63
CA ALA A 373 -22.77 -2.24 -30.95
C ALA A 373 -24.21 -2.63 -31.33
N GLN A 374 -24.91 -3.29 -30.41
CA GLN A 374 -26.31 -3.68 -30.60
C GLN A 374 -27.23 -2.48 -30.84
N TYR A 375 -27.05 -1.38 -30.10
CA TYR A 375 -27.83 -0.15 -30.30
C TYR A 375 -27.56 0.50 -31.67
N THR A 376 -26.29 0.57 -32.07
CA THR A 376 -25.85 1.25 -33.30
C THR A 376 -26.30 0.50 -34.55
N GLU A 377 -26.36 -0.83 -34.50
CA GLU A 377 -26.90 -1.66 -35.59
C GLU A 377 -28.40 -1.44 -35.83
N LYS A 378 -29.18 -1.14 -34.77
CA LYS A 378 -30.65 -1.19 -34.83
C LYS A 378 -31.37 0.15 -34.83
N ILE A 379 -30.87 1.18 -34.13
CA ILE A 379 -31.70 2.36 -33.78
C ILE A 379 -31.09 3.69 -34.23
N GLY A 380 -29.77 3.89 -34.16
CA GLY A 380 -29.20 5.16 -34.61
C GLY A 380 -27.68 5.31 -34.45
N LYS A 381 -27.11 6.22 -35.25
CA LYS A 381 -25.69 6.59 -35.19
C LYS A 381 -25.44 7.50 -33.99
N LEU A 382 -24.86 6.96 -32.92
CA LEU A 382 -24.20 7.76 -31.89
C LEU A 382 -22.84 8.22 -32.41
N ASN A 383 -22.49 9.48 -32.17
CA ASN A 383 -21.14 9.95 -32.47
C ASN A 383 -20.14 9.50 -31.38
N GLN A 384 -18.85 9.53 -31.68
CA GLN A 384 -17.79 9.10 -30.75
C GLN A 384 -17.81 9.84 -29.41
N ARG A 385 -18.19 11.13 -29.40
CA ARG A 385 -18.28 11.91 -28.15
C ARG A 385 -19.44 11.43 -27.29
N GLN A 386 -20.60 11.18 -27.90
CA GLN A 386 -21.79 10.63 -27.24
C GLN A 386 -21.50 9.25 -26.64
N ILE A 387 -20.83 8.36 -27.38
CA ILE A 387 -20.38 7.06 -26.86
C ILE A 387 -19.44 7.25 -25.67
N GLY A 388 -18.49 8.19 -25.75
CA GLY A 388 -17.59 8.51 -24.64
C GLY A 388 -18.30 9.06 -23.40
N ILE A 389 -19.33 9.89 -23.58
CA ILE A 389 -20.18 10.40 -22.48
C ILE A 389 -20.93 9.22 -21.82
N LEU A 390 -21.53 8.35 -22.63
CA LEU A 390 -22.24 7.16 -22.14
C LEU A 390 -21.33 6.19 -21.42
N GLN A 391 -20.11 5.99 -21.93
CA GLN A 391 -19.10 5.16 -21.26
C GLN A 391 -18.83 5.70 -19.85
N LYS A 392 -18.58 7.00 -19.74
CA LYS A 392 -18.35 7.67 -18.44
C LYS A 392 -19.59 7.61 -17.54
N ALA A 393 -20.79 7.64 -18.12
CA ALA A 393 -22.05 7.55 -17.38
C ALA A 393 -22.29 6.14 -16.80
N VAL A 394 -21.90 5.08 -17.52
CA VAL A 394 -21.90 3.71 -17.01
C VAL A 394 -20.84 3.53 -15.91
N GLU A 395 -19.66 4.13 -16.10
CA GLU A 395 -18.56 4.03 -15.12
C GLU A 395 -18.81 4.80 -13.82
N GLU A 396 -19.51 5.94 -13.89
CA GLU A 396 -19.80 6.83 -12.76
C GLU A 396 -21.33 7.05 -12.66
N SER A 397 -22.06 6.03 -12.21
CA SER A 397 -23.51 6.18 -12.02
C SER A 397 -23.85 7.31 -11.04
N GLY A 398 -24.88 8.10 -11.35
CA GLY A 398 -25.25 9.31 -10.61
C GLY A 398 -24.37 10.53 -10.91
N LYS A 399 -23.35 10.42 -11.77
CA LYS A 399 -22.55 11.58 -12.20
C LYS A 399 -23.43 12.59 -12.92
N ILE A 400 -23.24 13.86 -12.57
CA ILE A 400 -23.81 15.01 -13.27
C ILE A 400 -22.86 15.43 -14.38
N PHE A 401 -23.39 15.56 -15.58
CA PHE A 401 -22.70 16.09 -16.74
C PHE A 401 -23.18 17.51 -17.01
N THR A 402 -22.23 18.42 -17.15
CA THR A 402 -22.48 19.80 -17.56
C THR A 402 -21.95 20.03 -18.97
N ALA A 403 -22.58 20.95 -19.70
CA ALA A 403 -22.08 21.34 -21.03
C ALA A 403 -20.65 21.90 -20.96
N LEU A 404 -20.27 22.57 -19.86
CA LEU A 404 -18.92 23.10 -19.66
C LEU A 404 -17.89 21.98 -19.48
N GLU A 405 -18.18 20.96 -18.67
CA GLU A 405 -17.28 19.80 -18.50
C GLU A 405 -17.04 19.11 -19.85
N ILE A 406 -18.11 18.84 -20.61
CA ILE A 406 -18.01 18.16 -21.90
C ILE A 406 -17.28 19.03 -22.94
N ALA A 407 -17.54 20.33 -22.98
CA ALA A 407 -16.84 21.26 -23.88
C ALA A 407 -15.33 21.25 -23.63
N ASN A 408 -14.92 21.34 -22.36
CA ASN A 408 -13.52 21.29 -21.98
C ASN A 408 -12.89 19.92 -22.23
N GLN A 409 -13.60 18.83 -21.92
CA GLN A 409 -13.10 17.47 -22.07
C GLN A 409 -12.81 17.11 -23.54
N TYR A 410 -13.67 17.53 -24.47
CA TYR A 410 -13.56 17.19 -25.88
C TYR A 410 -13.02 18.33 -26.76
N GLY A 411 -12.69 19.49 -26.19
CA GLY A 411 -12.21 20.66 -26.94
C GLY A 411 -13.23 21.20 -27.94
N ILE A 412 -14.52 21.21 -27.58
CA ILE A 412 -15.63 21.62 -28.46
C ILE A 412 -16.36 22.86 -27.93
N SER A 413 -17.18 23.49 -28.78
CA SER A 413 -18.02 24.61 -28.36
C SER A 413 -19.08 24.20 -27.33
N LEU A 414 -19.46 25.12 -26.44
CA LEU A 414 -20.54 24.91 -25.46
C LEU A 414 -21.87 24.50 -26.11
N ASN A 415 -22.18 25.02 -27.29
CA ASN A 415 -23.41 24.69 -28.01
C ASN A 415 -23.38 23.25 -28.54
N THR A 416 -22.22 22.80 -29.04
CA THR A 416 -22.03 21.40 -29.45
C THR A 416 -22.18 20.46 -28.25
N ALA A 417 -21.57 20.79 -27.11
CA ALA A 417 -21.71 20.01 -25.87
C ALA A 417 -23.15 19.92 -25.38
N ARG A 418 -23.91 21.03 -25.42
CA ARG A 418 -25.35 21.04 -25.11
C ARG A 418 -26.16 20.15 -26.05
N SER A 419 -25.86 20.18 -27.36
CA SER A 419 -26.54 19.34 -28.34
C SER A 419 -26.27 17.85 -28.11
N ASP A 420 -25.01 17.48 -27.83
CA ASP A 420 -24.66 16.08 -27.52
C ASP A 420 -25.42 15.59 -26.27
N LEU A 421 -25.47 16.39 -25.19
CA LEU A 421 -26.20 16.06 -23.97
C LEU A 421 -27.73 16.03 -24.17
N SER A 422 -28.30 16.98 -24.92
CA SER A 422 -29.73 17.02 -25.23
C SER A 422 -30.18 15.76 -25.95
N LYS A 423 -29.45 15.33 -26.98
CA LYS A 423 -29.75 14.09 -27.72
C LYS A 423 -29.70 12.86 -26.81
N LEU A 424 -28.71 12.78 -25.92
CA LEU A 424 -28.64 11.68 -24.96
C LEU A 424 -29.81 11.70 -23.94
N GLY A 425 -30.28 12.89 -23.58
CA GLY A 425 -31.50 13.07 -22.79
C GLY A 425 -32.78 12.68 -23.53
N GLU A 426 -32.91 13.07 -24.79
CA GLU A 426 -34.03 12.67 -25.68
C GLU A 426 -34.07 11.15 -25.85
N TYR A 427 -32.90 10.51 -25.97
CA TYR A 427 -32.80 9.06 -25.98
C TYR A 427 -33.04 8.40 -24.62
N ARG A 428 -33.31 9.17 -23.56
CA ARG A 428 -33.49 8.71 -22.17
C ARG A 428 -32.27 7.97 -21.62
N PHE A 429 -31.10 8.14 -22.23
CA PHE A 429 -29.86 7.60 -21.70
C PHE A 429 -29.31 8.46 -20.57
N LEU A 430 -29.58 9.77 -20.58
CA LEU A 430 -29.33 10.65 -19.46
C LEU A 430 -30.65 11.25 -18.97
N VAL A 431 -30.71 11.59 -17.68
CA VAL A 431 -31.90 12.22 -17.07
C VAL A 431 -31.64 13.73 -16.97
N PRO A 432 -32.37 14.58 -17.72
CA PRO A 432 -32.22 16.02 -17.61
C PRO A 432 -32.80 16.52 -16.28
N PHE A 433 -32.12 17.48 -15.65
CA PHE A 433 -32.64 18.22 -14.50
C PHE A 433 -32.18 19.68 -14.57
N LYS A 434 -32.97 20.59 -13.98
CA LYS A 434 -32.62 22.02 -13.91
C LYS A 434 -31.90 22.31 -12.59
N SER A 435 -30.73 22.94 -12.68
CA SER A 435 -29.96 23.44 -11.54
C SER A 435 -29.79 24.96 -11.73
N GLY A 436 -30.62 25.75 -11.04
CA GLY A 436 -30.74 27.18 -11.29
C GLY A 436 -31.16 27.48 -12.73
N ASN A 437 -30.35 28.26 -13.47
CA ASN A 437 -30.58 28.59 -14.88
C ASN A 437 -29.91 27.61 -15.86
N ALA A 438 -29.20 26.59 -15.38
CA ALA A 438 -28.51 25.61 -16.21
C ALA A 438 -29.31 24.31 -16.33
N LEU A 439 -29.31 23.71 -17.54
CA LEU A 439 -29.82 22.37 -17.78
C LEU A 439 -28.65 21.38 -17.69
N GLU A 440 -28.74 20.45 -16.75
CA GLU A 440 -27.73 19.45 -16.42
C GLU A 440 -28.30 18.04 -16.61
N TYR A 441 -27.43 17.04 -16.69
CA TYR A 441 -27.82 15.67 -17.03
C TYR A 441 -27.20 14.66 -16.06
N VAL A 442 -28.01 13.77 -15.48
CA VAL A 442 -27.55 12.72 -14.57
C VAL A 442 -27.44 11.38 -15.29
N ALA A 443 -26.36 10.65 -15.00
CA ALA A 443 -26.20 9.24 -15.35
C ALA A 443 -27.18 8.36 -14.53
N PRO A 444 -28.14 7.68 -15.17
CA PRO A 444 -29.02 6.75 -14.46
C PRO A 444 -28.28 5.46 -14.04
N GLN A 445 -28.78 4.77 -13.01
CA GLN A 445 -28.22 3.48 -12.56
C GLN A 445 -28.49 2.33 -13.55
N ASP A 446 -29.62 2.38 -14.25
CA ASP A 446 -30.07 1.38 -15.22
C ASP A 446 -29.58 1.67 -16.66
N LEU A 447 -28.50 2.43 -16.84
CA LEU A 447 -28.06 2.87 -18.17
C LEU A 447 -27.75 1.71 -19.13
N LEU A 448 -27.07 0.66 -18.65
CA LEU A 448 -26.81 -0.54 -19.46
C LEU A 448 -28.12 -1.20 -19.90
N GLU A 449 -29.06 -1.38 -18.96
CA GLU A 449 -30.38 -1.91 -19.29
C GLU A 449 -31.13 -1.02 -20.27
N ARG A 450 -30.97 0.32 -20.25
CA ARG A 450 -31.62 1.21 -21.22
C ARG A 450 -31.05 1.06 -22.63
N LEU A 451 -29.74 0.84 -22.73
CA LEU A 451 -29.08 0.55 -24.01
C LEU A 451 -29.58 -0.78 -24.59
N GLU A 452 -29.86 -1.76 -23.72
CA GLU A 452 -30.39 -3.07 -24.11
C GLU A 452 -31.92 -3.08 -24.32
N LYS A 453 -32.72 -2.47 -23.45
CA LYS A 453 -34.20 -2.51 -23.44
C LYS A 453 -34.85 -1.66 -24.52
N LYS A 454 -34.18 -0.62 -25.03
CA LYS A 454 -34.68 0.08 -26.22
C LYS A 454 -34.80 -0.83 -27.46
N ASN A 455 -34.27 -2.05 -27.40
CA ASN A 455 -34.58 -3.14 -28.34
C ASN A 455 -36.02 -3.67 -28.25
N SER A 456 -36.71 -3.54 -27.11
CA SER A 456 -37.99 -4.24 -26.84
C SER A 456 -39.25 -3.41 -27.06
N LEU A 457 -39.12 -2.08 -27.17
CA LEU A 457 -40.26 -1.16 -27.39
C LEU A 457 -40.50 -0.86 -28.90
N LEU A 458 -39.72 -1.49 -29.78
CA LEU A 458 -39.82 -1.35 -31.25
C LEU A 458 -39.76 -2.70 -31.98
N ALA A 459 -39.88 -3.82 -31.26
CA ALA A 459 -40.00 -5.16 -31.83
C ALA A 459 -41.48 -5.55 -31.99
#